data_AF-A0A453F237-F1
#
_entry.id   AF-A0A453F237-F1
#
_cell.length_a   1.000
_cell.length_b   1.000
_cell.length_c   1.000
_cell.angle_alpha   90.00
_cell.angle_beta   90.00
_cell.angle_gamma   90.00
#
_symmetry.space_group_name_H-M   'P 1'
#
loop_
_entity.id
_entity.type
_entity.pdbx_description
1 polymer ?
#
loop_
_entity_poly.entity_id
_entity_poly.type
_entity_poly.pdbx_seq_one_letter_code
_entity_poly.pdbx_strand_id
1 'polypeptide(L)' 'ETLSMKGLTLNCMDRKSEAYELVRRGLKNDLKSHVCWHVYGLLYRSDREYREAIKCYRNALRIDPDNIEILRDLSLLQ' A
#
# COMPACT_ATOMS: atom_id res chain seq x y z
N GLU A 1 -0.16 2.00 -13.74
CA GLU A 1 -1.06 2.82 -12.91
C GLU A 1 -2.39 2.18 -12.51
N THR A 2 -2.95 1.19 -13.22
CA THR A 2 -4.35 0.74 -13.00
C THR A 2 -4.60 -0.18 -11.79
N LEU A 3 -3.60 -0.92 -11.31
CA LEU A 3 -3.80 -1.96 -10.28
C LEU A 3 -3.93 -1.36 -8.87
N SER A 4 -3.17 -0.33 -8.55
CA SER A 4 -3.15 0.29 -7.21
C SER A 4 -4.47 1.00 -6.90
N MET A 5 -5.00 1.77 -7.84
CA MET A 5 -6.31 2.42 -7.70
C MET A 5 -7.43 1.39 -7.52
N LYS A 6 -7.36 0.28 -8.26
CA LYS A 6 -8.33 -0.81 -8.16
C LYS A 6 -8.25 -1.54 -6.81
N GLY A 7 -7.06 -1.67 -6.22
CA GLY A 7 -6.87 -2.18 -4.85
C GLY A 7 -7.52 -1.29 -3.79
N LEU A 8 -7.41 0.04 -3.93
CA LEU A 8 -8.09 1.01 -3.08
C LEU A 8 -9.62 0.91 -3.20
N THR A 9 -10.14 0.81 -4.44
CA THR A 9 -11.58 0.64 -4.67
C THR A 9 -12.11 -0.65 -4.05
N LEU A 10 -11.37 -1.75 -4.16
CA LEU A 10 -11.75 -3.04 -3.58
C LEU A 10 -11.72 -3.02 -2.04
N ASN A 11 -10.79 -2.27 -1.43
CA ASN A 11 -10.80 -2.06 0.02
C ASN A 11 -12.07 -1.34 0.48
N CYS A 12 -12.53 -0.33 -0.27
CA CYS A 12 -13.80 0.35 0.01
C CYS A 12 -15.03 -0.56 -0.21
N MET A 13 -14.90 -1.62 -1.00
CA MET A 13 -15.95 -2.61 -1.24
C MET A 13 -15.94 -3.77 -0.23
N ASP A 14 -15.14 -3.69 0.84
CA ASP A 14 -14.92 -4.75 1.83
C ASP A 14 -14.30 -6.04 1.25
N ARG A 15 -13.89 -6.01 -0.03
CA ARG A 15 -13.24 -7.12 -0.75
C ARG A 15 -11.73 -7.09 -0.54
N LYS A 16 -11.33 -7.16 0.72
CA LYS A 16 -9.92 -7.05 1.13
C LYS A 16 -9.04 -8.14 0.51
N SER A 17 -9.51 -9.39 0.49
CA SER A 17 -8.78 -10.53 -0.09
C SER A 17 -8.35 -10.29 -1.54
N GLU A 18 -9.27 -9.77 -2.35
CA GLU A 18 -8.98 -9.43 -3.74
C GLU A 18 -8.06 -8.23 -3.86
N ALA A 19 -8.20 -7.22 -2.97
CA ALA A 19 -7.27 -6.10 -2.93
C ALA A 19 -5.83 -6.57 -2.66
N TYR A 20 -5.63 -7.50 -1.71
CA TYR A 20 -4.32 -8.10 -1.44
C TYR A 20 -3.76 -8.85 -2.65
N GLU A 21 -4.58 -9.64 -3.34
CA GLU A 21 -4.14 -10.39 -4.51
C GLU A 21 -3.77 -9.47 -5.68
N LEU A 22 -4.56 -8.41 -5.87
CA LEU A 22 -4.38 -7.44 -6.95
C LEU A 22 -3.14 -6.57 -6.71
N VAL A 23 -2.89 -6.16 -5.46
CA VAL A 23 -1.66 -5.46 -5.07
C VAL A 23 -0.44 -6.38 -5.17
N ARG A 24 -0.54 -7.67 -4.77
CA ARG A 24 0.54 -8.64 -4.98
C ARG A 24 0.88 -8.85 -6.46
N ARG A 25 -0.14 -8.93 -7.32
CA ARG A 25 0.06 -8.98 -8.78
C ARG A 25 0.69 -7.70 -9.30
N GLY A 26 0.26 -6.55 -8.79
CA GLY A 26 0.85 -5.23 -9.10
C GLY A 26 2.32 -5.17 -8.74
N LEU A 27 2.69 -5.59 -7.52
CA LEU A 27 4.08 -5.68 -7.07
C LEU A 27 4.89 -6.66 -7.93
N LYS A 28 4.34 -7.82 -8.30
CA LYS A 28 5.04 -8.77 -9.19
C LYS A 28 5.31 -8.19 -10.58
N ASN A 29 4.40 -7.38 -11.11
CA ASN A 29 4.52 -6.81 -12.45
C ASN A 29 5.41 -5.55 -12.44
N ASP A 30 5.36 -4.78 -11.36
CA ASP A 30 6.16 -3.58 -11.17
C ASP A 30 6.58 -3.44 -9.69
N LEU A 31 7.73 -4.05 -9.37
CA LEU A 31 8.32 -3.99 -8.03
C LEU A 31 8.85 -2.58 -7.68
N LYS A 32 8.95 -1.68 -8.65
CA LYS A 32 9.50 -0.32 -8.47
C LYS A 32 8.41 0.74 -8.30
N SER A 33 7.14 0.36 -8.19
CA SER A 33 6.07 1.33 -7.94
C SER A 33 5.90 1.61 -6.44
N HIS A 34 6.23 2.83 -6.00
CA HIS A 34 5.95 3.28 -4.62
C HIS A 34 4.44 3.24 -4.31
N VAL A 35 3.59 3.49 -5.31
CA VAL A 35 2.13 3.49 -5.18
C VAL A 35 1.62 2.11 -4.79
N CYS A 36 2.16 1.03 -5.38
CA CYS A 36 1.79 -0.34 -5.02
C CYS A 36 2.11 -0.64 -3.54
N TRP A 37 3.29 -0.24 -3.05
CA TRP A 37 3.68 -0.41 -1.65
C TRP A 37 2.85 0.44 -0.70
N HIS A 38 2.48 1.65 -1.10
CA HIS A 38 1.60 2.54 -0.34
C HIS A 38 0.19 1.95 -0.18
N VAL A 39 -0.42 1.47 -1.27
CA VAL A 39 -1.72 0.78 -1.21
C VAL A 39 -1.65 -0.51 -0.38
N TYR A 40 -0.54 -1.24 -0.45
CA TYR A 40 -0.32 -2.42 0.38
C TYR A 40 -0.28 -2.06 1.88
N GLY A 41 0.39 -0.96 2.23
CA GLY A 41 0.40 -0.44 3.60
C GLY A 41 -0.98 -0.01 4.07
N LEU A 42 -1.79 0.61 3.21
CA LEU A 42 -3.16 1.01 3.53
C LEU A 42 -4.06 -0.20 3.83
N LEU A 43 -3.90 -1.30 3.09
CA LEU A 43 -4.62 -2.55 3.37
C LEU A 43 -4.27 -3.11 4.75
N TYR A 44 -2.98 -3.21 5.08
CA TYR A 44 -2.56 -3.66 6.41
C TYR A 44 -3.03 -2.72 7.52
N ARG A 45 -3.05 -1.40 7.28
CA ARG A 45 -3.62 -0.43 8.21
C ARG A 45 -5.12 -0.69 8.43
N SER A 46 -5.88 -0.98 7.37
CA SER A 46 -7.29 -1.37 7.45
C SER A 46 -7.53 -2.69 8.20
N ASP A 47 -6.51 -3.55 8.29
CA ASP A 47 -6.53 -4.80 9.08
C ASP A 47 -5.99 -4.63 10.50
N ARG A 48 -5.65 -3.40 10.91
CA ARG A 48 -4.99 -3.09 12.18
C ARG A 48 -3.60 -3.75 12.34
N GLU A 49 -3.04 -4.26 11.25
CA GLU A 49 -1.69 -4.82 11.18
C GLU A 49 -0.66 -3.71 10.95
N TYR A 50 -0.55 -2.82 11.94
CA TYR A 50 0.27 -1.61 11.84
C TYR A 50 1.77 -1.92 11.62
N ARG A 51 2.26 -3.05 12.15
CA ARG A 51 3.66 -3.48 11.98
C ARG A 51 4.00 -3.74 10.51
N GLU A 52 3.14 -4.46 9.80
CA GLU A 52 3.34 -4.75 8.38
C GLU A 52 3.06 -3.52 7.52
N ALA A 53 2.09 -2.68 7.90
CA ALA A 53 1.83 -1.42 7.24
C ALA A 53 3.07 -0.52 7.22
N ILE A 54 3.74 -0.35 8.38
CA ILE A 54 4.98 0.43 8.51
C ILE A 54 6.09 -0.12 7.61
N LYS A 55 6.25 -1.45 7.53
CA LYS A 55 7.24 -2.06 6.62
C LYS A 55 6.93 -1.72 5.16
N CYS A 56 5.66 -1.75 4.77
CA CYS A 56 5.23 -1.42 3.41
C CYS A 56 5.51 0.05 3.08
N TYR A 57 5.14 0.97 3.97
CA TYR A 57 5.43 2.40 3.79
C TYR A 57 6.93 2.69 3.74
N ARG A 58 7.74 2.02 4.55
CA ARG A 58 9.21 2.12 4.46
C ARG A 58 9.74 1.66 3.11
N ASN A 59 9.23 0.55 2.56
CA ASN A 59 9.62 0.11 1.22
C ASN A 59 9.18 1.11 0.14
N ALA A 60 8.00 1.71 0.29
CA ALA A 60 7.53 2.77 -0.60
C ALA A 60 8.45 4.00 -0.56
N LEU A 61 8.85 4.45 0.63
CA LEU A 61 9.78 5.56 0.83
C LEU A 61 11.21 5.26 0.34
N ARG A 62 11.62 3.99 0.26
CA ARG A 62 12.90 3.63 -0.36
C ARG A 62 12.91 3.85 -1.87
N ILE A 63 11.73 3.82 -2.49
CA ILE A 63 11.56 4.08 -3.93
C ILE A 63 11.37 5.57 -4.16
N ASP A 64 10.49 6.20 -3.38
CA ASP A 64 10.18 7.61 -3.45
C ASP A 64 10.23 8.24 -2.05
N PRO A 65 11.41 8.70 -1.60
CA PRO A 65 11.60 9.22 -0.25
C PRO A 65 10.93 10.57 0.00
N ASP A 66 10.64 11.34 -1.05
CA ASP A 66 9.99 12.65 -0.96
C ASP A 66 8.45 12.56 -1.02
N ASN A 67 7.90 11.34 -0.97
CA ASN A 67 6.46 11.15 -1.03
C ASN A 67 5.76 11.58 0.27
N ILE A 68 5.20 12.79 0.25
CA ILE A 68 4.53 13.41 1.39
C ILE A 68 3.32 12.58 1.86
N GLU A 69 2.59 11.93 0.95
CA GLU A 69 1.43 11.11 1.31
C GLU A 69 1.84 9.91 2.17
N ILE A 70 2.89 9.19 1.74
CA ILE A 70 3.42 8.05 2.47
C ILE A 70 4.01 8.49 3.82
N LEU A 71 4.75 9.60 3.86
CA LEU A 71 5.29 10.15 5.10
C LEU A 71 4.18 10.51 6.08
N ARG A 72 3.09 11.10 5.60
CA ARG A 72 1.92 11.44 6.41
C ARG A 72 1.26 10.18 6.98
N ASP A 73 1.02 9.17 6.13
CA ASP A 73 0.43 7.91 6.56
C ASP A 73 1.31 7.14 7.55
N LEU A 74 2.63 7.14 7.35
CA LEU A 74 3.58 6.55 8.29
C LEU A 74 3.57 7.31 9.63
N SER A 75 3.49 8.63 9.61
CA SER A 75 3.43 9.46 10.81
C SER A 75 2.14 9.25 11.61
N LEU A 76 1.03 8.94 10.93
CA LEU A 76 -0.25 8.60 11.56
C LEU A 76 -0.25 7.22 12.24
N LEU A 77 0.78 6.40 11.99
CA LEU A 77 0.92 5.03 12.48
C LEU A 77 1.99 4.87 13.56
N GLN A 78 2.67 5.96 13.92
CA GLN A 78 3.73 6.00 14.92
C GLN A 78 3.19 6.22 16.34
#